data_AF-A0A7Z9QFS1-F1
#
_entry.id   AF-A0A7Z9QFS1-F1
#
_cell.length_a   1.000
_cell.length_b   1.000
_cell.length_c   1.000
_cell.angle_alpha   90.00
_cell.angle_beta   90.00
_cell.angle_gamma   90.00
#
_symmetry.space_group_name_H-M   'P 1'
#
loop_
_entity.id
_entity.type
_entity.pdbx_description
1 polymer ?
#
loop_
_entity_poly.entity_id
_entity_poly.type
_entity_poly.pdbx_seq_one_letter_code
_entity_poly.pdbx_strand_id
1 'polypeptide(L)'
;MNINILNTTLGVCLVGLLALSACEEAAIPVGVDNTPITLDTISFPVVKAIAYQSPPEMGKTEYLYFGKQDGFDFQYNLIKFDSTSVTANTPFSYFNDSLVVVDSLRLSLRFDKDSITSDAEFQLRYFPSGGDSVFNELESNYLNFNQAIASEIISTAQMEADSIDTNKTEVYLNFTLDSSIVNAFRDTSVLEYNRSFLVELANESSESFYFHSTDIQAGIKPELTVFYRQFLSDTVVLDTTSRSYLAVADISIITPAPISFEDSTTLSVSIAKGLKSIVFVDMGDWTLPSKSIVSSAQIIFNRVESDSIAQFKVISHPMTSEGVYERFTSFMDDPYDEDLNFFVSTALIDNVLKINHRKAATEIGHKNFTNFGFKLQSSFNNDPFTTVQFYGINNTDYYPVMRVIYVLP
;
A
#
# COMPACT_ATOMS: atom_id res chain seq x y z
N MET A 1 -23.77 12.33 -43.62
CA MET A 1 -22.92 11.15 -43.38
C MET A 1 -22.91 10.92 -41.89
N ASN A 2 -23.51 9.82 -41.42
CA ASN A 2 -24.09 9.68 -40.08
C ASN A 2 -23.05 9.46 -38.97
N ILE A 3 -23.03 10.37 -37.98
CA ILE A 3 -22.26 10.30 -36.72
C ILE A 3 -22.60 9.02 -35.92
N ASN A 4 -23.80 8.45 -36.10
CA ASN A 4 -24.21 7.21 -35.45
C ASN A 4 -23.43 5.95 -35.91
N ILE A 5 -22.82 5.97 -37.11
CA ILE A 5 -22.03 4.83 -37.61
C ILE A 5 -20.62 4.84 -37.02
N LEU A 6 -20.09 6.03 -36.69
CA LEU A 6 -18.75 6.20 -36.10
C LEU A 6 -18.72 5.80 -34.62
N ASN A 7 -19.79 6.09 -33.87
CA ASN A 7 -19.88 5.71 -32.45
C ASN A 7 -20.15 4.21 -32.25
N THR A 8 -20.83 3.54 -33.19
CA THR A 8 -21.00 2.08 -33.15
C THR A 8 -19.73 1.35 -33.54
N THR A 9 -18.89 1.91 -34.42
CA THR A 9 -17.58 1.29 -34.75
C THR A 9 -16.54 1.50 -33.65
N LEU A 10 -16.50 2.68 -32.99
CA LEU A 10 -15.60 2.88 -31.85
C LEU A 10 -16.00 2.06 -30.61
N GLY A 11 -17.30 1.93 -30.32
CA GLY A 11 -17.78 1.13 -29.18
C GLY A 11 -17.51 -0.38 -29.34
N VAL A 12 -17.61 -0.91 -30.56
CA VAL A 12 -17.32 -2.32 -30.84
C VAL A 12 -15.81 -2.61 -30.82
N CYS A 13 -14.96 -1.65 -31.24
CA CYS A 13 -13.51 -1.80 -31.12
C CYS A 13 -13.02 -1.76 -29.68
N LEU A 14 -13.63 -0.95 -28.80
CA LEU A 14 -13.22 -0.85 -27.39
C LEU A 14 -13.63 -2.08 -26.57
N VAL A 15 -14.80 -2.67 -26.86
CA VAL A 15 -15.22 -3.96 -26.26
C VAL A 15 -14.39 -5.13 -26.80
N GLY A 16 -13.97 -5.07 -28.07
CA GLY A 16 -13.03 -6.04 -28.66
C GLY A 16 -11.63 -6.01 -28.04
N LEU A 17 -11.15 -4.84 -27.62
CA LEU A 17 -9.84 -4.69 -26.95
C LEU A 17 -9.84 -5.18 -25.50
N LEU A 18 -10.96 -5.06 -24.78
CA LEU A 18 -11.11 -5.59 -23.41
C LEU A 18 -11.29 -7.12 -23.37
N ALA A 19 -11.78 -7.73 -24.44
CA ALA A 19 -11.86 -9.18 -24.58
C ALA A 19 -10.51 -9.84 -24.97
N LEU A 20 -9.52 -9.05 -25.43
CA LEU A 20 -8.20 -9.55 -25.86
C LEU A 20 -7.13 -9.45 -24.76
N SER A 21 -7.41 -8.79 -23.63
CA SER A 21 -6.51 -8.78 -22.44
C SER A 21 -6.88 -9.82 -21.38
N ALA A 22 -7.99 -10.53 -21.56
CA ALA A 22 -8.37 -11.70 -20.75
C ALA A 22 -8.08 -12.98 -21.53
N CYS A 23 -6.81 -13.22 -21.84
CA CYS A 23 -6.35 -14.54 -22.23
C CYS A 23 -5.87 -15.26 -20.96
N GLU A 24 -6.82 -15.72 -20.15
CA GLU A 24 -6.64 -17.08 -19.63
C GLU A 24 -6.65 -17.94 -20.89
N GLU A 25 -5.48 -18.45 -21.28
CA GLU A 25 -5.38 -19.35 -22.42
C GLU A 25 -6.25 -20.56 -22.09
N ALA A 26 -7.46 -20.59 -22.64
CA ALA A 26 -8.39 -21.70 -22.46
C ALA A 26 -7.63 -22.97 -22.88
N ALA A 27 -7.48 -23.91 -21.95
CA ALA A 27 -6.76 -25.14 -22.20
C ALA A 27 -7.32 -25.79 -23.47
N ILE A 28 -6.47 -25.91 -24.50
CA ILE A 28 -6.83 -26.59 -25.74
C ILE A 28 -7.22 -28.02 -25.35
N PRO A 29 -8.46 -28.49 -25.61
CA PRO A 29 -8.81 -29.88 -25.37
C PRO A 29 -8.15 -30.71 -26.46
N VAL A 30 -6.93 -31.18 -26.19
CA VAL A 30 -6.20 -32.03 -27.13
C VAL A 30 -6.70 -33.47 -26.95
N GLY A 31 -7.29 -34.03 -28.00
CA GLY A 31 -7.66 -35.44 -28.05
C GLY A 31 -6.43 -36.30 -27.79
N VAL A 32 -6.58 -37.31 -26.93
CA VAL A 32 -5.51 -38.11 -26.30
C VAL A 32 -4.66 -38.91 -27.32
N ASP A 33 -5.03 -38.90 -28.60
CA ASP A 33 -4.59 -39.94 -29.52
C ASP A 33 -3.53 -39.53 -30.56
N ASN A 34 -2.99 -38.30 -30.62
CA ASN A 34 -1.89 -38.02 -31.57
C ASN A 34 -1.04 -36.73 -31.42
N THR A 35 -0.91 -36.14 -30.23
CA THR A 35 0.12 -35.11 -29.99
C THR A 35 1.26 -35.68 -29.16
N PRO A 36 2.55 -35.48 -29.52
CA PRO A 36 3.70 -36.00 -28.76
C PRO A 36 3.95 -35.22 -27.45
N ILE A 37 2.94 -34.54 -26.94
CA ILE A 37 3.06 -33.65 -25.78
C ILE A 37 2.68 -34.44 -24.53
N THR A 38 3.62 -34.64 -23.61
CA THR A 38 3.37 -35.34 -22.34
C THR A 38 3.48 -34.37 -21.16
N LEU A 39 2.50 -34.43 -20.25
CA LEU A 39 2.48 -33.68 -19.00
C LEU A 39 3.20 -34.48 -17.93
N ASP A 40 4.15 -33.86 -17.26
CA ASP A 40 4.83 -34.43 -16.10
C ASP A 40 4.68 -33.52 -14.89
N THR A 41 4.70 -34.11 -13.70
CA THR A 41 4.52 -33.41 -12.43
C THR A 41 5.59 -33.85 -11.45
N ILE A 42 6.35 -32.88 -10.94
CA ILE A 42 7.33 -33.08 -9.88
C ILE A 42 6.91 -32.28 -8.64
N SER A 43 7.14 -32.84 -7.46
CA SER A 43 6.86 -32.18 -6.18
C SER A 43 8.15 -31.98 -5.42
N PHE A 44 8.34 -30.78 -4.89
CA PHE A 44 9.48 -30.40 -4.06
C PHE A 44 9.00 -30.04 -2.65
N PRO A 45 9.65 -30.59 -1.61
CA PRO A 45 9.29 -30.27 -0.24
C PRO A 45 9.77 -28.85 0.13
N VAL A 46 8.99 -28.15 0.94
CA VAL A 46 9.52 -27.04 1.73
C VAL A 46 10.24 -27.65 2.92
N VAL A 47 11.54 -27.40 3.04
CA VAL A 47 12.39 -28.02 4.08
C VAL A 47 12.80 -27.04 5.18
N LYS A 48 12.65 -25.74 4.95
CA LYS A 48 12.82 -24.69 5.95
C LYS A 48 11.71 -23.65 5.77
N ALA A 49 11.15 -23.17 6.87
CA ALA A 49 10.09 -22.17 6.84
C ALA A 49 10.07 -21.44 8.18
N ILE A 50 9.95 -20.11 8.16
CA ILE A 50 9.84 -19.32 9.40
C ILE A 50 9.10 -18.00 9.16
N ALA A 51 8.36 -17.54 10.17
CA ALA A 51 7.86 -16.17 10.24
C ALA A 51 8.88 -15.26 10.94
N TYR A 52 8.81 -13.97 10.63
CA TYR A 52 9.57 -12.93 11.29
C TYR A 52 8.79 -11.62 11.30
N GLN A 53 9.29 -10.64 12.03
CA GLN A 53 8.71 -9.30 12.06
C GLN A 53 9.74 -8.27 11.59
N SER A 54 9.31 -7.36 10.72
CA SER A 54 9.98 -6.07 10.45
C SER A 54 9.03 -4.94 10.87
N PRO A 55 9.45 -3.66 10.85
CA PRO A 55 8.50 -2.57 11.03
C PRO A 55 7.34 -2.64 10.02
N PRO A 56 6.12 -2.24 10.38
CA PRO A 56 4.98 -2.19 9.48
C PRO A 56 5.18 -1.22 8.30
N GLU A 57 4.76 -1.62 7.10
CA GLU A 57 4.76 -0.78 5.90
C GLU A 57 3.34 -0.21 5.66
N MET A 58 3.07 0.97 6.20
CA MET A 58 1.72 1.55 6.22
C MET A 58 1.45 2.61 5.14
N GLY A 59 2.45 3.05 4.37
CA GLY A 59 2.27 4.18 3.45
C GLY A 59 1.54 3.87 2.13
N LYS A 60 0.88 2.73 2.01
CA LYS A 60 0.08 2.35 0.82
C LYS A 60 -1.31 1.82 1.20
N THR A 61 -1.74 2.08 2.43
CA THR A 61 -3.06 1.70 2.91
C THR A 61 -4.09 2.73 2.48
N GLU A 62 -5.35 2.31 2.30
CA GLU A 62 -6.44 3.19 1.86
C GLU A 62 -6.83 4.28 2.87
N TYR A 63 -6.38 4.15 4.12
CA TYR A 63 -6.71 5.08 5.19
C TYR A 63 -5.48 5.54 5.97
N LEU A 64 -5.63 6.71 6.57
CA LEU A 64 -4.83 7.27 7.64
C LEU A 64 -5.51 6.97 8.98
N TYR A 65 -4.78 6.32 9.88
CA TYR A 65 -5.30 5.78 11.13
C TYR A 65 -4.92 6.64 12.33
N PHE A 66 -5.85 6.86 13.25
CA PHE A 66 -5.61 7.59 14.51
C PHE A 66 -6.22 6.84 15.69
N GLY A 67 -5.63 7.00 16.88
CA GLY A 67 -6.12 6.40 18.13
C GLY A 67 -5.59 4.98 18.33
N LYS A 68 -6.43 4.09 18.86
CA LYS A 68 -6.01 2.72 19.22
C LYS A 68 -7.03 1.69 18.74
N GLN A 69 -6.56 0.52 18.32
CA GLN A 69 -7.43 -0.60 17.94
C GLN A 69 -6.69 -1.92 18.18
N ASP A 70 -7.31 -2.90 18.85
CA ASP A 70 -6.83 -4.30 18.93
C ASP A 70 -5.34 -4.46 19.31
N GLY A 71 -4.82 -3.55 20.14
CA GLY A 71 -3.42 -3.52 20.57
C GLY A 71 -2.47 -2.74 19.66
N PHE A 72 -2.92 -2.26 18.50
CA PHE A 72 -2.24 -1.27 17.66
C PHE A 72 -2.43 0.14 18.23
N ASP A 73 -1.36 0.92 18.20
CA ASP A 73 -1.35 2.33 18.62
C ASP A 73 -0.93 3.22 17.44
N PHE A 74 -1.86 4.06 16.99
CA PHE A 74 -1.68 4.96 15.85
C PHE A 74 -1.16 6.31 16.36
N GLN A 75 0.16 6.49 16.32
CA GLN A 75 0.82 7.62 16.95
C GLN A 75 0.50 8.94 16.24
N TYR A 76 0.76 8.99 14.94
CA TYR A 76 0.54 10.17 14.11
C TYR A 76 0.57 9.80 12.62
N ASN A 77 0.05 10.72 11.80
CA ASN A 77 0.05 10.62 10.35
C ASN A 77 0.96 11.69 9.75
N LEU A 78 1.70 11.31 8.73
CA LEU A 78 2.56 12.19 7.95
C LEU A 78 1.97 12.33 6.56
N ILE A 79 1.83 13.57 6.07
CA ILE A 79 1.17 13.84 4.78
C ILE A 79 2.00 14.86 4.02
N LYS A 80 2.35 14.57 2.77
CA LYS A 80 3.10 15.45 1.88
C LYS A 80 2.23 15.93 0.72
N PHE A 81 2.25 17.24 0.47
CA PHE A 81 1.49 17.83 -0.63
C PHE A 81 2.32 18.09 -1.88
N ASP A 82 1.66 18.04 -3.04
CA ASP A 82 2.26 18.42 -4.31
C ASP A 82 2.78 19.87 -4.24
N SER A 83 3.86 20.11 -4.96
CA SER A 83 4.37 21.45 -5.24
C SER A 83 3.45 22.26 -6.15
N THR A 84 2.62 21.58 -6.96
CA THR A 84 1.84 22.19 -8.03
C THR A 84 0.34 22.05 -7.79
N SER A 85 -0.40 23.13 -7.98
CA SER A 85 -1.84 23.15 -7.79
C SER A 85 -2.56 22.36 -8.87
N VAL A 86 -3.56 21.56 -8.48
CA VAL A 86 -4.40 20.82 -9.42
C VAL A 86 -5.46 21.69 -10.11
N THR A 87 -5.85 22.82 -9.51
CA THR A 87 -6.88 23.70 -10.08
C THR A 87 -6.32 24.69 -11.11
N ALA A 88 -5.03 25.01 -11.03
CA ALA A 88 -4.41 26.04 -11.89
C ALA A 88 -3.05 25.64 -12.49
N ASN A 89 -2.52 24.45 -12.17
CA ASN A 89 -1.20 23.98 -12.59
C ASN A 89 -0.07 24.98 -12.27
N THR A 90 -0.06 25.47 -11.04
CA THR A 90 0.90 26.50 -10.59
C THR A 90 1.62 26.10 -9.31
N PRO A 91 2.90 26.43 -9.17
CA PRO A 91 3.64 26.22 -7.94
C PRO A 91 3.26 27.22 -6.84
N PHE A 92 3.64 26.93 -5.60
CA PHE A 92 3.53 27.88 -4.47
C PHE A 92 4.26 29.21 -4.70
N SER A 93 5.28 29.25 -5.57
CA SER A 93 5.96 30.50 -5.94
C SER A 93 5.05 31.50 -6.66
N TYR A 94 3.86 31.09 -7.12
CA TYR A 94 2.82 32.00 -7.58
C TYR A 94 2.46 33.06 -6.52
N PHE A 95 2.48 32.69 -5.24
CA PHE A 95 2.15 33.59 -4.13
C PHE A 95 3.29 34.58 -3.78
N ASN A 96 4.35 34.63 -4.60
CA ASN A 96 5.37 35.68 -4.55
C ASN A 96 4.99 36.92 -5.36
N ASP A 97 3.94 36.86 -6.16
CA ASP A 97 3.42 38.03 -6.87
C ASP A 97 2.89 39.06 -5.87
N SER A 98 3.39 40.29 -5.94
CA SER A 98 2.94 41.42 -5.11
C SER A 98 1.45 41.75 -5.27
N LEU A 99 0.83 41.33 -6.37
CA LEU A 99 -0.60 41.50 -6.64
C LEU A 99 -1.44 40.36 -6.04
N VAL A 100 -0.82 39.39 -5.37
CA VAL A 100 -1.50 38.26 -4.76
C VAL A 100 -1.32 38.32 -3.24
N VAL A 101 -2.45 38.32 -2.52
CA VAL A 101 -2.46 38.32 -1.06
C VAL A 101 -3.12 37.03 -0.57
N VAL A 102 -2.34 36.20 0.11
CA VAL A 102 -2.84 34.99 0.77
C VAL A 102 -3.59 35.38 2.04
N ASP A 103 -4.82 34.88 2.17
CA ASP A 103 -5.66 35.13 3.33
C ASP A 103 -5.50 34.03 4.37
N SER A 104 -5.63 32.77 3.94
CA SER A 104 -5.52 31.60 4.81
C SER A 104 -5.24 30.34 4.00
N LEU A 105 -4.95 29.24 4.69
CA LEU A 105 -4.96 27.90 4.12
C LEU A 105 -5.92 27.01 4.91
N ARG A 106 -6.34 25.92 4.26
CA ARG A 106 -7.09 24.84 4.89
C ARG A 106 -6.50 23.50 4.49
N LEU A 107 -6.12 22.69 5.46
CA LEU A 107 -5.83 21.27 5.25
C LEU A 107 -7.09 20.48 5.60
N SER A 108 -7.59 19.72 4.63
CA SER A 108 -8.83 18.96 4.73
C SER A 108 -8.54 17.47 4.62
N LEU A 109 -8.97 16.69 5.63
CA LEU A 109 -8.98 15.24 5.61
C LEU A 109 -10.42 14.73 5.63
N ARG A 110 -10.72 13.78 4.75
CA ARG A 110 -12.04 13.17 4.67
C ARG A 110 -12.17 12.02 5.66
N PHE A 111 -13.18 12.05 6.53
CA PHE A 111 -13.47 10.93 7.42
C PHE A 111 -14.21 9.83 6.66
N ASP A 112 -13.89 8.57 6.95
CA ASP A 112 -14.48 7.40 6.28
C ASP A 112 -16.01 7.30 6.50
N LYS A 113 -16.50 7.76 7.66
CA LYS A 113 -17.93 7.71 8.00
C LYS A 113 -18.64 9.04 7.74
N ASP A 114 -19.93 8.95 7.44
CA ASP A 114 -20.81 10.09 7.18
C ASP A 114 -21.44 10.68 8.46
N SER A 115 -21.03 10.20 9.64
CA SER A 115 -21.54 10.67 10.92
C SER A 115 -20.45 10.82 11.97
N ILE A 116 -20.63 11.83 12.83
CA ILE A 116 -19.73 12.11 13.96
C ILE A 116 -20.33 11.49 15.21
N THR A 117 -19.55 10.66 15.90
CA THR A 117 -19.92 10.03 17.17
C THR A 117 -18.99 10.39 18.32
N SER A 118 -17.95 11.18 18.03
CA SER A 118 -16.83 11.47 18.93
C SER A 118 -16.46 12.95 18.86
N ASP A 119 -16.02 13.52 19.97
CA ASP A 119 -15.57 14.91 20.12
C ASP A 119 -14.04 15.04 20.13
N ALA A 120 -13.34 14.03 19.62
CA ALA A 120 -11.88 14.00 19.53
C ALA A 120 -11.33 15.26 18.83
N GLU A 121 -10.34 15.88 19.46
CA GLU A 121 -9.58 16.99 18.90
C GLU A 121 -8.26 16.47 18.29
N PHE A 122 -7.89 17.04 17.15
CA PHE A 122 -6.68 16.73 16.41
C PHE A 122 -5.80 17.97 16.33
N GLN A 123 -4.50 17.76 16.18
CA GLN A 123 -3.49 18.81 16.12
C GLN A 123 -2.65 18.67 14.85
N LEU A 124 -2.25 19.81 14.31
CA LEU A 124 -1.44 19.89 13.09
C LEU A 124 -0.10 20.56 13.39
N ARG A 125 0.96 20.00 12.83
CA ARG A 125 2.32 20.54 12.80
C ARG A 125 2.87 20.49 11.38
N TYR A 126 3.97 21.19 11.15
CA TYR A 126 4.70 21.17 9.87
C TYR A 126 6.21 21.02 10.12
N PHE A 127 6.99 20.88 9.05
CA PHE A 127 8.43 20.64 9.14
C PHE A 127 9.24 21.82 8.56
N PRO A 128 9.62 22.83 9.38
CA PRO A 128 10.28 24.04 8.88
C PRO A 128 11.71 23.81 8.38
N SER A 129 12.35 22.70 8.73
CA SER A 129 13.79 22.46 8.47
C SER A 129 14.09 21.07 7.87
N GLY A 130 13.08 20.43 7.27
CA GLY A 130 13.12 19.02 6.89
C GLY A 130 13.66 18.67 5.49
N GLY A 131 14.21 19.63 4.73
CA GLY A 131 14.53 19.42 3.31
C GLY A 131 13.30 19.01 2.48
N ASP A 132 13.49 18.39 1.31
CA ASP A 132 12.39 18.10 0.37
C ASP A 132 11.39 17.03 0.84
N SER A 133 11.80 16.16 1.77
CA SER A 133 10.95 15.14 2.40
C SER A 133 11.51 14.76 3.77
N VAL A 134 10.63 14.62 4.77
CA VAL A 134 11.01 14.09 6.11
C VAL A 134 10.66 12.62 6.28
N PHE A 135 9.92 12.03 5.34
CA PHE A 135 9.49 10.64 5.39
C PHE A 135 9.48 9.99 4.00
N ASN A 136 9.44 8.66 4.00
CA ASN A 136 9.26 7.76 2.87
C ASN A 136 8.20 6.72 3.26
N GLU A 137 7.18 6.54 2.41
CA GLU A 137 6.01 5.66 2.62
C GLU A 137 6.36 4.18 2.85
N LEU A 138 7.53 3.75 2.39
CA LEU A 138 7.99 2.36 2.49
C LEU A 138 9.06 2.13 3.56
N GLU A 139 9.71 3.20 4.05
CA GLU A 139 10.87 3.08 4.94
C GLU A 139 10.62 3.71 6.32
N SER A 140 9.83 4.79 6.39
CA SER A 140 9.57 5.49 7.65
C SER A 140 8.62 4.69 8.54
N ASN A 141 8.99 4.54 9.82
CA ASN A 141 8.25 3.77 10.80
C ASN A 141 8.51 4.28 12.23
N TYR A 142 7.84 3.67 13.20
CA TYR A 142 7.89 4.08 14.61
C TYR A 142 9.27 3.93 15.30
N LEU A 143 10.22 3.21 14.68
CA LEU A 143 11.58 3.04 15.21
C LEU A 143 12.57 4.07 14.66
N ASN A 144 12.33 4.59 13.44
CA ASN A 144 13.29 5.44 12.74
C ASN A 144 12.81 6.88 12.49
N PHE A 145 11.52 7.18 12.67
CA PHE A 145 11.01 8.53 12.53
C PHE A 145 11.11 9.30 13.86
N ASN A 146 11.70 10.50 13.81
CA ASN A 146 11.84 11.37 14.98
C ASN A 146 10.79 12.49 14.93
N GLN A 147 9.69 12.33 15.67
CA GLN A 147 8.62 13.33 15.78
C GLN A 147 9.11 14.71 16.25
N ALA A 148 10.20 14.79 17.03
CA ALA A 148 10.69 16.05 17.60
C ALA A 148 11.24 17.04 16.56
N ILE A 149 11.39 16.64 15.30
CA ILE A 149 11.78 17.53 14.20
C ILE A 149 10.60 18.37 13.67
N ALA A 150 9.36 18.04 14.07
CA ALA A 150 8.18 18.82 13.74
C ALA A 150 8.13 20.15 14.51
N SER A 151 7.40 21.12 13.99
CA SER A 151 7.16 22.42 14.62
C SER A 151 6.33 22.30 15.92
N GLU A 152 6.15 23.42 16.59
CA GLU A 152 5.02 23.59 17.51
C GLU A 152 3.68 23.41 16.79
N ILE A 153 2.61 23.22 17.56
CA ILE A 153 1.24 23.07 17.05
C ILE A 153 0.85 24.36 16.34
N ILE A 154 0.45 24.26 15.07
CA ILE A 154 0.05 25.41 14.24
C ILE A 154 -1.46 25.53 14.07
N SER A 155 -2.21 24.45 14.32
CA SER A 155 -3.66 24.44 14.23
C SER A 155 -4.24 23.23 14.97
N THR A 156 -5.49 23.35 15.39
CA THR A 156 -6.29 22.23 15.91
C THR A 156 -7.61 22.15 15.16
N ALA A 157 -8.22 20.98 15.14
CA ALA A 157 -9.50 20.76 14.48
C ALA A 157 -10.29 19.65 15.17
N GLN A 158 -11.60 19.71 15.05
CA GLN A 158 -12.52 18.62 15.38
C GLN A 158 -13.24 18.18 14.09
N MET A 159 -13.82 16.99 14.11
CA MET A 159 -14.62 16.53 12.98
C MET A 159 -15.87 17.39 12.82
N GLU A 160 -16.15 17.81 11.60
CA GLU A 160 -17.29 18.64 11.24
C GLU A 160 -18.04 18.03 10.06
N ALA A 161 -19.38 18.01 10.14
CA ALA A 161 -20.23 17.55 9.06
C ALA A 161 -20.47 18.70 8.08
N ASP A 162 -20.02 18.51 6.84
CA ASP A 162 -20.49 19.28 5.71
C ASP A 162 -21.95 18.91 5.44
N SER A 163 -22.82 19.92 5.60
CA SER A 163 -24.28 19.79 5.49
C SER A 163 -24.84 20.55 4.29
N ILE A 164 -23.99 20.91 3.32
CA ILE A 164 -24.38 21.70 2.14
C ILE A 164 -25.34 20.91 1.21
N ASP A 165 -25.31 19.57 1.21
CA ASP A 165 -26.23 18.73 0.42
C ASP A 165 -27.11 17.85 1.33
N THR A 166 -28.44 18.01 1.23
CA THR A 166 -29.44 17.25 2.00
C THR A 166 -29.45 15.73 1.75
N ASN A 167 -28.71 15.23 0.75
CA ASN A 167 -28.71 13.82 0.37
C ASN A 167 -27.42 13.05 0.73
N LYS A 168 -26.33 13.72 1.11
CA LYS A 168 -25.08 13.09 1.54
C LYS A 168 -24.41 13.95 2.61
N THR A 169 -24.42 13.45 3.85
CA THR A 169 -23.66 14.08 4.93
C THR A 169 -22.21 13.66 4.79
N GLU A 170 -21.34 14.65 4.82
CA GLU A 170 -19.94 14.45 4.52
C GLU A 170 -19.07 14.93 5.70
N VAL A 171 -18.30 14.07 6.36
CA VAL A 171 -17.53 14.47 7.55
C VAL A 171 -16.07 14.76 7.21
N TYR A 172 -15.56 15.88 7.70
CA TYR A 172 -14.20 16.35 7.47
C TYR A 172 -13.49 16.74 8.75
N LEU A 173 -12.16 16.64 8.71
CA LEU A 173 -11.27 17.34 9.61
C LEU A 173 -10.62 18.50 8.85
N ASN A 174 -10.95 19.73 9.25
CA ASN A 174 -10.52 20.94 8.54
C ASN A 174 -9.62 21.80 9.45
N PHE A 175 -8.31 21.75 9.21
CA PHE A 175 -7.37 22.63 9.89
C PHE A 175 -7.26 23.96 9.17
N THR A 176 -7.59 25.05 9.86
CA THR A 176 -7.36 26.41 9.34
C THR A 176 -5.97 26.89 9.73
N LEU A 177 -5.22 27.39 8.75
CA LEU A 177 -3.85 27.87 8.91
C LEU A 177 -3.76 29.34 8.51
N ASP A 178 -2.89 30.08 9.20
CA ASP A 178 -2.63 31.48 8.87
C ASP A 178 -1.69 31.62 7.65
N SER A 179 -1.71 32.79 7.02
CA SER A 179 -0.94 33.05 5.80
C SER A 179 0.58 33.06 5.99
N SER A 180 1.09 33.13 7.22
CA SER A 180 2.53 33.05 7.49
C SER A 180 3.11 31.69 7.12
N ILE A 181 2.29 30.62 7.14
CA ILE A 181 2.72 29.29 6.69
C ILE A 181 3.05 29.29 5.19
N VAL A 182 2.34 30.07 4.36
CA VAL A 182 2.71 30.22 2.93
C VAL A 182 4.03 30.93 2.75
N ASN A 183 4.45 31.80 3.68
CA ASN A 183 5.77 32.42 3.60
C ASN A 183 6.88 31.37 3.60
N ALA A 184 6.66 30.28 4.32
CA ALA A 184 7.58 29.16 4.35
C ALA A 184 7.54 28.38 3.02
N PHE A 185 6.35 28.14 2.44
CA PHE A 185 6.21 27.43 1.16
C PHE A 185 6.68 28.21 -0.08
N ARG A 186 6.70 29.54 -0.04
CA ARG A 186 7.00 30.40 -1.19
C ARG A 186 8.47 30.84 -1.29
N ASP A 187 9.28 30.51 -0.28
CA ASP A 187 10.68 30.94 -0.22
C ASP A 187 11.51 30.30 -1.35
N THR A 188 11.79 31.09 -2.39
CA THR A 188 12.57 30.66 -3.55
C THR A 188 14.06 30.51 -3.27
N SER A 189 14.55 30.92 -2.10
CA SER A 189 15.94 30.70 -1.68
C SER A 189 16.18 29.26 -1.21
N VAL A 190 15.11 28.55 -0.87
CA VAL A 190 15.12 27.12 -0.55
C VAL A 190 14.63 26.37 -1.79
N LEU A 191 15.54 25.66 -2.47
CA LEU A 191 15.21 24.92 -3.69
C LEU A 191 14.21 23.77 -3.44
N GLU A 192 14.07 23.35 -2.19
CA GLU A 192 13.43 22.10 -1.77
C GLU A 192 12.72 22.29 -0.41
N TYR A 193 11.61 23.04 -0.39
CA TYR A 193 10.86 23.26 0.85
C TYR A 193 9.95 22.08 1.20
N ASN A 194 9.97 21.70 2.47
CA ASN A 194 9.21 20.59 3.03
C ASN A 194 7.70 20.88 3.09
N ARG A 195 6.92 20.27 2.19
CA ARG A 195 5.45 20.39 2.18
C ARG A 195 4.78 19.25 2.93
N SER A 196 5.48 18.69 3.91
CA SER A 196 4.94 17.67 4.79
C SER A 196 4.33 18.27 6.04
N PHE A 197 3.33 17.58 6.54
CA PHE A 197 2.61 17.89 7.76
C PHE A 197 2.55 16.65 8.65
N LEU A 198 2.45 16.89 9.95
CA LEU A 198 2.17 15.85 10.94
C LEU A 198 0.81 16.14 11.56
N VAL A 199 -0.07 15.15 11.52
CA VAL A 199 -1.40 15.20 12.14
C VAL A 199 -1.44 14.17 13.26
N GLU A 200 -1.86 14.57 14.45
CA GLU A 200 -1.97 13.69 15.62
C GLU A 200 -3.24 13.99 16.40
N LEU A 201 -3.63 13.06 17.28
CA LEU A 201 -4.68 13.35 18.26
C LEU A 201 -4.14 14.31 19.32
N ALA A 202 -4.95 15.28 19.75
CA ALA A 202 -4.60 16.20 20.83
C ALA A 202 -4.44 15.50 22.17
N ASN A 203 -5.23 14.44 22.38
CA ASN A 203 -5.26 13.63 23.58
C ASN A 203 -5.34 12.16 23.18
N GLU A 204 -4.77 11.28 24.01
CA GLU A 204 -4.92 9.84 23.78
C GLU A 204 -6.40 9.43 23.72
N SER A 205 -6.75 8.59 22.75
CA SER A 205 -8.08 8.01 22.60
C SER A 205 -7.98 6.49 22.55
N SER A 206 -8.96 5.80 23.14
CA SER A 206 -9.16 4.37 22.95
C SER A 206 -9.99 4.04 21.71
N GLU A 207 -10.56 5.06 21.06
CA GLU A 207 -11.29 4.93 19.80
C GLU A 207 -10.33 4.94 18.62
N SER A 208 -10.78 4.41 17.48
CA SER A 208 -10.04 4.47 16.22
C SER A 208 -10.76 5.36 15.20
N PHE A 209 -10.00 6.16 14.47
CA PHE A 209 -10.50 7.06 13.43
C PHE A 209 -9.78 6.81 12.12
N TYR A 210 -10.54 6.65 11.03
CA TYR A 210 -10.00 6.38 9.70
C TYR A 210 -10.35 7.54 8.78
N PHE A 211 -9.32 8.15 8.21
CA PHE A 211 -9.44 9.19 7.21
C PHE A 211 -8.93 8.67 5.88
N HIS A 212 -9.45 9.15 4.76
CA HIS A 212 -8.96 8.72 3.46
C HIS A 212 -7.48 9.11 3.26
N SER A 213 -6.69 8.18 2.74
CA SER A 213 -5.30 8.40 2.34
C SER A 213 -5.16 8.81 0.88
N THR A 214 -3.93 8.98 0.42
CA THR A 214 -3.58 9.13 -0.99
C THR A 214 -3.87 7.89 -1.83
N ASP A 215 -3.96 6.71 -1.22
CA ASP A 215 -4.16 5.42 -1.90
C ASP A 215 -5.61 4.93 -1.92
N ILE A 216 -6.55 5.70 -1.35
CA ILE A 216 -7.98 5.41 -1.46
C ILE A 216 -8.39 5.26 -2.94
N GLN A 217 -9.03 4.13 -3.27
CA GLN A 217 -9.43 3.82 -4.65
C GLN A 217 -10.56 4.72 -5.14
N ALA A 218 -11.54 4.96 -4.28
CA ALA A 218 -12.71 5.80 -4.56
C ALA A 218 -13.03 6.65 -3.33
N GLY A 219 -12.64 7.92 -3.36
CA GLY A 219 -12.85 8.83 -2.25
C GLY A 219 -12.16 10.17 -2.47
N ILE A 220 -12.37 11.07 -1.51
CA ILE A 220 -11.71 12.38 -1.49
C ILE A 220 -10.39 12.23 -0.75
N LYS A 221 -9.29 12.50 -1.45
CA LYS A 221 -7.91 12.44 -0.92
C LYS A 221 -7.61 13.67 -0.06
N PRO A 222 -6.57 13.62 0.81
CA PRO A 222 -6.12 14.79 1.54
C PRO A 222 -5.82 15.97 0.62
N GLU A 223 -6.31 17.16 0.99
CA GLU A 223 -6.18 18.38 0.19
C GLU A 223 -5.69 19.55 1.04
N LEU A 224 -4.73 20.31 0.50
CA LEU A 224 -4.32 21.61 1.02
C LEU A 224 -4.86 22.70 0.08
N THR A 225 -5.78 23.51 0.59
CA THR A 225 -6.36 24.66 -0.13
C THR A 225 -5.74 25.96 0.36
N VAL A 226 -5.28 26.80 -0.56
CA VAL A 226 -4.82 28.17 -0.27
C VAL A 226 -5.85 29.17 -0.76
N PHE A 227 -6.39 29.99 0.14
CA PHE A 227 -7.33 31.07 -0.17
C PHE A 227 -6.57 32.38 -0.32
N TYR A 228 -6.85 33.12 -1.39
CA TYR A 228 -6.14 34.35 -1.73
C TYR A 228 -7.02 35.34 -2.50
N ARG A 229 -6.62 36.60 -2.46
CA ARG A 229 -7.15 37.69 -3.29
C ARG A 229 -6.13 38.09 -4.33
N GLN A 230 -6.61 38.48 -5.51
CA GLN A 230 -5.76 38.98 -6.59
C GLN A 230 -6.17 40.38 -7.01
N PHE A 231 -5.21 41.30 -7.04
CA PHE A 231 -5.38 42.66 -7.51
C PHE A 231 -5.11 42.71 -9.02
N LEU A 232 -6.15 42.97 -9.81
CA LEU A 232 -6.02 43.15 -11.26
C LEU A 232 -5.66 44.61 -11.62
N SER A 233 -5.96 45.54 -10.71
CA SER A 233 -5.56 46.96 -10.73
C SER A 233 -5.83 47.59 -9.35
N ASP A 234 -5.49 48.87 -9.16
CA ASP A 234 -5.71 49.62 -7.91
C ASP A 234 -7.18 49.64 -7.43
N THR A 235 -8.14 49.38 -8.31
CA THR A 235 -9.58 49.42 -8.00
C THR A 235 -10.31 48.11 -8.26
N VAL A 236 -9.65 47.08 -8.83
CA VAL A 236 -10.29 45.81 -9.20
C VAL A 236 -9.61 44.67 -8.45
N VAL A 237 -10.36 44.07 -7.54
CA VAL A 237 -9.93 42.89 -6.77
C VAL A 237 -10.80 41.71 -7.19
N LEU A 238 -10.15 40.62 -7.58
CA LEU A 238 -10.81 39.32 -7.65
C LEU A 238 -10.89 38.78 -6.22
N ASP A 239 -12.09 38.84 -5.64
CA ASP A 239 -12.32 38.51 -4.24
C ASP A 239 -12.39 36.98 -4.04
N THR A 240 -11.64 36.51 -3.05
CA THR A 240 -11.53 35.12 -2.56
C THR A 240 -11.53 34.05 -3.66
N THR A 241 -10.36 33.80 -4.24
CA THR A 241 -10.07 32.63 -5.09
C THR A 241 -9.31 31.58 -4.27
N SER A 242 -9.35 30.33 -4.70
CA SER A 242 -8.58 29.24 -4.07
C SER A 242 -7.68 28.49 -5.04
N ARG A 243 -6.63 27.89 -4.50
CA ARG A 243 -5.81 26.88 -5.19
C ARG A 243 -5.69 25.64 -4.33
N SER A 244 -6.01 24.49 -4.91
CA SER A 244 -5.88 23.20 -4.24
C SER A 244 -4.60 22.51 -4.65
N TYR A 245 -3.96 21.86 -3.68
CA TYR A 245 -2.79 20.99 -3.81
C TYR A 245 -3.17 19.64 -3.19
N LEU A 246 -3.03 18.56 -3.96
CA LEU A 246 -3.35 17.22 -3.46
C LEU A 246 -2.15 16.63 -2.72
N ALA A 247 -2.42 15.75 -1.76
CA ALA A 247 -1.37 14.93 -1.19
C ALA A 247 -0.79 13.99 -2.26
N VAL A 248 0.53 13.82 -2.21
CA VAL A 248 1.32 12.96 -3.12
C VAL A 248 2.00 11.81 -2.40
N ALA A 249 2.04 11.87 -1.07
CA ALA A 249 2.49 10.77 -0.22
C ALA A 249 1.88 10.93 1.16
N ASP A 250 1.53 9.83 1.82
CA ASP A 250 1.14 9.81 3.22
C ASP A 250 1.43 8.48 3.92
N ILE A 251 1.50 8.51 5.25
CA ILE A 251 1.75 7.31 6.05
C ILE A 251 1.22 7.48 7.48
N SER A 252 0.63 6.40 7.99
CA SER A 252 0.36 6.25 9.43
C SER A 252 1.56 5.62 10.13
N ILE A 253 2.11 6.31 11.13
CA ILE A 253 3.13 5.74 12.01
C ILE A 253 2.43 5.00 13.14
N ILE A 254 2.64 3.69 13.17
CA ILE A 254 1.94 2.78 14.08
C ILE A 254 2.93 2.01 14.93
N THR A 255 2.59 1.80 16.20
CA THR A 255 3.21 0.77 17.02
C THR A 255 2.43 -0.53 16.82
N PRO A 256 3.06 -1.62 16.34
CA PRO A 256 2.38 -2.87 16.08
C PRO A 256 1.84 -3.50 17.37
N ALA A 257 0.75 -4.24 17.27
CA ALA A 257 0.26 -5.08 18.36
C ALA A 257 1.31 -6.13 18.78
N PRO A 258 1.31 -6.58 20.05
CA PRO A 258 2.25 -7.60 20.52
C PRO A 258 2.17 -8.89 19.70
N ILE A 259 3.34 -9.50 19.46
CA ILE A 259 3.45 -10.81 18.79
C ILE A 259 2.87 -11.89 19.69
N SER A 260 1.89 -12.63 19.18
CA SER A 260 1.29 -13.78 19.87
C SER A 260 2.14 -15.04 19.71
N PHE A 261 1.83 -16.09 20.46
CA PHE A 261 2.51 -17.38 20.33
C PHE A 261 2.35 -17.95 18.91
N GLU A 262 1.13 -17.96 18.37
CA GLU A 262 0.85 -18.48 17.02
C GLU A 262 1.57 -17.68 15.93
N ASP A 263 1.69 -16.36 16.08
CA ASP A 263 2.42 -15.51 15.13
C ASP A 263 3.89 -15.96 14.99
N SER A 264 4.48 -16.50 16.06
CA SER A 264 5.88 -16.91 16.13
C SER A 264 6.14 -18.39 15.81
N THR A 265 5.11 -19.24 15.84
CA THR A 265 5.24 -20.70 15.64
C THR A 265 4.64 -21.19 14.33
N THR A 266 3.79 -20.38 13.70
CA THR A 266 3.22 -20.62 12.38
C THR A 266 3.88 -19.72 11.33
N LEU A 267 3.59 -19.95 10.05
CA LEU A 267 3.93 -18.96 9.03
C LEU A 267 2.86 -17.88 9.04
N SER A 268 3.26 -16.64 9.24
CA SER A 268 2.33 -15.52 9.44
C SER A 268 2.62 -14.39 8.46
N VAL A 269 1.55 -13.72 8.00
CA VAL A 269 1.62 -12.49 7.21
C VAL A 269 0.61 -11.46 7.71
N SER A 270 1.05 -10.21 7.90
CA SER A 270 0.22 -9.07 8.30
C SER A 270 0.96 -7.76 8.04
N ILE A 271 0.26 -6.73 7.55
CA ILE A 271 0.85 -5.40 7.33
C ILE A 271 1.12 -4.71 8.66
N ALA A 272 0.07 -4.50 9.46
CA ALA A 272 0.15 -3.66 10.65
C ALA A 272 0.95 -4.29 11.79
N LYS A 273 1.06 -5.62 11.85
CA LYS A 273 2.01 -6.30 12.76
C LYS A 273 3.42 -6.39 12.18
N GLY A 274 3.61 -6.09 10.89
CA GLY A 274 4.87 -6.25 10.18
C GLY A 274 5.31 -7.71 10.05
N LEU A 275 4.35 -8.65 10.06
CA LEU A 275 4.63 -10.08 9.96
C LEU A 275 4.84 -10.48 8.50
N LYS A 276 5.95 -11.16 8.26
CA LYS A 276 6.35 -11.73 6.97
C LYS A 276 6.85 -13.15 7.19
N SER A 277 6.86 -13.96 6.15
CA SER A 277 7.35 -15.34 6.22
C SER A 277 8.31 -15.64 5.09
N ILE A 278 9.30 -16.50 5.34
CA ILE A 278 10.19 -17.02 4.31
C ILE A 278 10.13 -18.55 4.30
N VAL A 279 10.24 -19.13 3.11
CA VAL A 279 10.28 -20.58 2.92
C VAL A 279 11.38 -20.98 1.95
N PHE A 280 11.99 -22.13 2.18
CA PHE A 280 12.96 -22.72 1.27
C PHE A 280 12.42 -24.03 0.69
N VAL A 281 12.19 -24.03 -0.61
CA VAL A 281 11.79 -25.23 -1.37
C VAL A 281 13.06 -25.95 -1.81
N ASP A 282 13.26 -27.19 -1.38
CA ASP A 282 14.41 -27.97 -1.82
C ASP A 282 14.16 -28.57 -3.21
N MET A 283 14.73 -27.93 -4.23
CA MET A 283 14.73 -28.42 -5.61
C MET A 283 15.97 -29.25 -5.95
N GLY A 284 16.92 -29.39 -5.02
CA GLY A 284 18.21 -30.05 -5.23
C GLY A 284 18.88 -29.67 -6.56
N ASP A 285 19.34 -30.68 -7.28
CA ASP A 285 19.95 -30.53 -8.60
C ASP A 285 18.94 -30.54 -9.75
N TRP A 286 17.63 -30.40 -9.48
CA TRP A 286 16.60 -30.45 -10.52
C TRP A 286 16.93 -29.54 -11.70
N THR A 287 16.87 -30.14 -12.89
CA THR A 287 17.11 -29.46 -14.16
C THR A 287 15.90 -29.72 -15.04
N LEU A 288 15.31 -28.65 -15.55
CA LEU A 288 14.19 -28.74 -16.46
C LEU A 288 14.67 -29.40 -17.76
N PRO A 289 13.98 -30.46 -18.26
CA PRO A 289 14.39 -31.12 -19.49
C PRO A 289 14.47 -30.15 -20.67
N SER A 290 15.41 -30.39 -21.59
CA SER A 290 15.61 -29.49 -22.73
C SER A 290 14.33 -29.38 -23.56
N LYS A 291 13.96 -28.13 -23.92
CA LYS A 291 12.74 -27.78 -24.65
C LYS A 291 11.42 -27.99 -23.88
N SER A 292 11.47 -28.37 -22.61
CA SER A 292 10.28 -28.37 -21.77
C SER A 292 9.81 -26.97 -21.42
N ILE A 293 8.52 -26.84 -21.17
CA ILE A 293 7.89 -25.60 -20.74
C ILE A 293 7.19 -25.87 -19.42
N VAL A 294 7.52 -25.13 -18.37
CA VAL A 294 6.76 -25.16 -17.12
C VAL A 294 5.38 -24.56 -17.39
N SER A 295 4.30 -25.29 -17.09
CA SER A 295 2.93 -24.82 -17.20
C SER A 295 2.44 -24.19 -15.89
N SER A 296 2.81 -24.77 -14.75
CA SER A 296 2.56 -24.20 -13.42
C SER A 296 3.65 -24.59 -12.43
N ALA A 297 3.86 -23.76 -11.42
CA ALA A 297 4.76 -24.06 -10.31
C ALA A 297 4.18 -23.48 -9.02
N GLN A 298 3.28 -24.24 -8.39
CA GLN A 298 2.49 -23.75 -7.26
C GLN A 298 3.11 -24.15 -5.93
N ILE A 299 3.44 -23.18 -5.09
CA ILE A 299 3.67 -23.43 -3.65
C ILE A 299 2.31 -23.34 -2.96
N ILE A 300 1.95 -24.42 -2.26
CA ILE A 300 0.65 -24.59 -1.64
C ILE A 300 0.80 -24.42 -0.13
N PHE A 301 0.05 -23.50 0.46
CA PHE A 301 -0.04 -23.27 1.89
C PHE A 301 -1.48 -23.49 2.37
N ASN A 302 -1.62 -24.12 3.51
CA ASN A 302 -2.92 -24.34 4.16
C ASN A 302 -3.02 -23.43 5.37
N ARG A 303 -4.11 -22.69 5.46
CA ARG A 303 -4.38 -21.79 6.59
C ARG A 303 -4.63 -22.59 7.86
N VAL A 304 -4.19 -22.04 9.00
CA VAL A 304 -4.39 -22.64 10.33
C VAL A 304 -5.84 -22.49 10.78
N GLU A 305 -6.42 -21.31 10.62
CA GLU A 305 -7.82 -21.07 10.96
C GLU A 305 -8.75 -21.55 9.84
N SER A 306 -9.91 -22.08 10.24
CA SER A 306 -10.91 -22.67 9.34
C SER A 306 -12.11 -21.76 9.08
N ASP A 307 -12.13 -20.56 9.65
CA ASP A 307 -13.20 -19.60 9.46
C ASP A 307 -13.18 -18.95 8.07
N SER A 308 -14.31 -18.39 7.65
CA SER A 308 -14.38 -17.61 6.43
C SER A 308 -13.64 -16.29 6.60
N ILE A 309 -12.69 -16.02 5.72
CA ILE A 309 -12.01 -14.73 5.60
C ILE A 309 -12.44 -14.04 4.32
N ALA A 310 -12.50 -12.70 4.35
CA ALA A 310 -12.62 -11.91 3.12
C ALA A 310 -11.46 -12.25 2.17
N GLN A 311 -11.56 -11.85 0.90
CA GLN A 311 -10.55 -12.17 -0.10
C GLN A 311 -9.19 -11.54 0.28
N PHE A 312 -8.35 -12.31 0.99
CA PHE A 312 -7.04 -11.89 1.46
C PHE A 312 -5.98 -12.26 0.42
N LYS A 313 -5.16 -11.30 0.00
CA LYS A 313 -4.12 -11.51 -1.00
C LYS A 313 -2.74 -11.57 -0.37
N VAL A 314 -1.97 -12.59 -0.72
CA VAL A 314 -0.56 -12.73 -0.34
C VAL A 314 0.29 -12.44 -1.55
N ILE A 315 1.33 -11.64 -1.35
CA ILE A 315 2.38 -11.38 -2.33
C ILE A 315 3.57 -12.28 -1.97
N SER A 316 4.25 -12.80 -2.98
CA SER A 316 5.45 -13.57 -2.80
C SER A 316 6.48 -13.34 -3.89
N HIS A 317 7.74 -13.39 -3.50
CA HIS A 317 8.91 -13.15 -4.36
C HIS A 317 9.98 -14.20 -4.07
N PRO A 318 10.77 -14.61 -5.08
CA PRO A 318 12.05 -15.25 -4.82
C PRO A 318 12.99 -14.31 -4.07
N MET A 319 13.73 -14.86 -3.11
CA MET A 319 14.76 -14.13 -2.37
C MET A 319 16.04 -14.04 -3.19
N THR A 320 16.83 -12.99 -2.99
CA THR A 320 18.14 -12.81 -3.66
C THR A 320 19.34 -13.20 -2.79
N SER A 321 19.09 -13.59 -1.55
CA SER A 321 20.10 -14.04 -0.58
C SER A 321 19.55 -15.13 0.34
N GLU A 322 20.44 -15.89 0.96
CA GLU A 322 20.05 -16.95 1.91
C GLU A 322 19.29 -16.40 3.13
N GLY A 323 18.19 -17.08 3.49
CA GLY A 323 17.41 -16.79 4.70
C GLY A 323 17.93 -17.49 5.96
N VAL A 324 17.61 -16.93 7.13
CA VAL A 324 17.89 -17.54 8.44
C VAL A 324 16.61 -18.13 9.02
N TYR A 325 16.61 -19.44 9.30
CA TYR A 325 15.41 -20.21 9.66
C TYR A 325 15.46 -20.80 11.08
N GLU A 326 16.24 -20.22 11.99
CA GLU A 326 16.49 -20.81 13.32
C GLU A 326 15.38 -20.54 14.33
N ARG A 327 14.93 -19.27 14.42
CA ARG A 327 13.90 -18.81 15.36
C ARG A 327 13.24 -17.52 14.86
N PHE A 328 11.99 -17.31 15.27
CA PHE A 328 11.31 -16.04 15.05
C PHE A 328 12.16 -14.89 15.58
N THR A 329 12.29 -13.83 14.78
CA THR A 329 13.10 -12.66 15.11
C THR A 329 12.35 -11.40 14.66
N SER A 330 12.35 -10.39 15.52
CA SER A 330 11.92 -9.03 15.18
C SER A 330 13.14 -8.22 14.79
N PHE A 331 13.15 -7.69 13.57
CA PHE A 331 14.23 -6.89 13.02
C PHE A 331 13.88 -5.40 13.05
N MET A 332 14.92 -4.55 13.07
CA MET A 332 14.76 -3.09 12.98
C MET A 332 14.42 -2.64 11.55
N ASP A 333 14.82 -3.41 10.55
CA ASP A 333 14.56 -3.23 9.13
C ASP A 333 14.34 -4.62 8.50
N ASP A 334 13.68 -4.70 7.34
CA ASP A 334 13.49 -5.99 6.66
C ASP A 334 14.83 -6.55 6.15
N PRO A 335 15.31 -7.71 6.64
CA PRO A 335 16.65 -8.20 6.32
C PRO A 335 16.73 -8.99 5.01
N TYR A 336 15.60 -9.21 4.32
CA TYR A 336 15.51 -10.11 3.18
C TYR A 336 15.11 -9.39 1.91
N ASP A 337 16.09 -9.25 1.03
CA ASP A 337 15.93 -8.71 -0.32
C ASP A 337 15.20 -9.69 -1.26
N GLU A 338 14.49 -9.12 -2.23
CA GLU A 338 13.58 -9.83 -3.13
C GLU A 338 13.89 -9.51 -4.60
N ASP A 339 13.70 -10.49 -5.49
CA ASP A 339 13.68 -10.22 -6.93
C ASP A 339 12.26 -9.81 -7.38
N LEU A 340 12.06 -8.51 -7.51
CA LEU A 340 10.79 -7.91 -7.93
C LEU A 340 10.36 -8.32 -9.34
N ASN A 341 11.25 -8.82 -10.20
CA ASN A 341 10.89 -9.27 -11.56
C ASN A 341 10.07 -10.57 -11.58
N PHE A 342 10.01 -11.26 -10.45
CA PHE A 342 9.32 -12.54 -10.30
C PHE A 342 8.20 -12.47 -9.25
N PHE A 343 7.68 -11.26 -8.96
CA PHE A 343 6.59 -11.12 -8.01
C PHE A 343 5.32 -11.85 -8.45
N VAL A 344 4.61 -12.40 -7.48
CA VAL A 344 3.31 -13.04 -7.67
C VAL A 344 2.38 -12.55 -6.56
N SER A 345 1.15 -12.17 -6.93
CA SER A 345 0.07 -11.90 -5.97
C SER A 345 -1.01 -12.96 -6.14
N THR A 346 -1.51 -13.52 -5.05
CA THR A 346 -2.52 -14.60 -5.09
C THR A 346 -3.49 -14.43 -3.94
N ALA A 347 -4.79 -14.60 -4.24
CA ALA A 347 -5.83 -14.62 -3.22
C ALA A 347 -5.87 -15.98 -2.52
N LEU A 348 -6.12 -15.96 -1.22
CA LEU A 348 -6.52 -17.11 -0.44
C LEU A 348 -7.94 -17.53 -0.85
N ILE A 349 -8.13 -18.81 -1.19
CA ILE A 349 -9.43 -19.37 -1.60
C ILE A 349 -9.64 -20.67 -0.82
N ASP A 350 -10.79 -20.80 -0.16
CA ASP A 350 -11.16 -21.99 0.62
C ASP A 350 -10.05 -22.45 1.60
N ASN A 351 -9.44 -21.49 2.32
CA ASN A 351 -8.33 -21.71 3.26
C ASN A 351 -7.03 -22.29 2.65
N VAL A 352 -6.91 -22.29 1.32
CA VAL A 352 -5.70 -22.73 0.61
C VAL A 352 -5.14 -21.60 -0.24
N LEU A 353 -3.86 -21.30 -0.03
CA LEU A 353 -3.12 -20.33 -0.83
C LEU A 353 -2.23 -21.08 -1.82
N LYS A 354 -2.39 -20.84 -3.12
CA LYS A 354 -1.63 -21.51 -4.20
C LYS A 354 -0.84 -20.51 -5.02
N ILE A 355 0.35 -20.14 -4.58
CA ILE A 355 1.17 -19.11 -5.24
C ILE A 355 1.91 -19.73 -6.43
N ASN A 356 1.66 -19.22 -7.63
CA ASN A 356 2.23 -19.74 -8.87
C ASN A 356 3.56 -19.06 -9.26
N HIS A 357 4.68 -19.62 -8.83
CA HIS A 357 6.04 -19.20 -9.16
C HIS A 357 6.57 -19.76 -10.49
N ARG A 358 5.70 -19.92 -11.50
CA ARG A 358 6.04 -20.51 -12.81
C ARG A 358 7.31 -19.91 -13.42
N LYS A 359 7.41 -18.57 -13.42
CA LYS A 359 8.52 -17.84 -14.04
C LYS A 359 9.83 -18.12 -13.31
N ALA A 360 9.84 -18.01 -11.97
CA ALA A 360 11.01 -18.30 -11.15
C ALA A 360 11.44 -19.77 -11.26
N ALA A 361 10.48 -20.70 -11.17
CA ALA A 361 10.75 -22.14 -11.31
C ALA A 361 11.32 -22.51 -12.68
N THR A 362 10.92 -21.81 -13.75
CA THR A 362 11.49 -22.01 -15.09
C THR A 362 12.98 -21.63 -15.10
N GLU A 363 13.34 -20.46 -14.57
CA GLU A 363 14.73 -20.02 -14.54
C GLU A 363 15.60 -20.85 -13.59
N ILE A 364 15.04 -21.29 -12.44
CA ILE A 364 15.72 -22.24 -11.53
C ILE A 364 15.96 -23.57 -12.24
N GLY A 365 14.95 -24.11 -12.92
CA GLY A 365 15.05 -25.36 -13.67
C GLY A 365 16.08 -25.28 -14.82
N HIS A 366 16.22 -24.13 -15.46
CA HIS A 366 17.27 -23.88 -16.47
C HIS A 366 18.63 -23.52 -15.88
N LYS A 367 18.77 -23.45 -14.55
CA LYS A 367 20.00 -23.04 -13.85
C LYS A 367 20.44 -21.61 -14.14
N ASN A 368 19.51 -20.75 -14.56
CA ASN A 368 19.75 -19.32 -14.76
C ASN A 368 19.51 -18.50 -13.47
N PHE A 369 18.85 -19.11 -12.48
CA PHE A 369 18.49 -18.45 -11.23
C PHE A 369 18.81 -19.37 -10.04
N THR A 370 19.55 -18.84 -9.06
CA THR A 370 19.83 -19.57 -7.81
C THR A 370 18.61 -19.50 -6.90
N ASN A 371 18.15 -20.65 -6.42
CA ASN A 371 17.05 -20.70 -5.47
C ASN A 371 17.55 -20.40 -4.05
N PHE A 372 17.21 -19.23 -3.51
CA PHE A 372 17.44 -18.88 -2.10
C PHE A 372 16.20 -19.00 -1.22
N GLY A 373 15.07 -19.43 -1.79
CA GLY A 373 13.78 -19.47 -1.14
C GLY A 373 12.82 -18.37 -1.62
N PHE A 374 11.66 -18.30 -0.98
CA PHE A 374 10.58 -17.41 -1.31
C PHE A 374 10.12 -16.67 -0.06
N LYS A 375 9.94 -15.36 -0.18
CA LYS A 375 9.35 -14.51 0.85
C LYS A 375 7.86 -14.35 0.59
N LEU A 376 7.09 -14.24 1.65
CA LEU A 376 5.65 -14.05 1.68
C LEU A 376 5.32 -12.80 2.50
N GLN A 377 4.44 -11.96 1.97
CA GLN A 377 3.98 -10.74 2.60
C GLN A 377 2.51 -10.47 2.27
N SER A 378 1.84 -9.70 3.13
CA SER A 378 0.46 -9.27 2.87
C SER A 378 0.43 -8.24 1.74
N SER A 379 -0.59 -8.31 0.89
CA SER A 379 -0.86 -7.26 -0.11
C SER A 379 -1.40 -6.00 0.56
N PHE A 380 -0.96 -4.82 0.11
CA PHE A 380 -1.44 -3.51 0.62
C PHE A 380 -2.96 -3.30 0.51
N ASN A 381 -3.61 -3.98 -0.44
CA ASN A 381 -5.06 -3.94 -0.61
C ASN A 381 -5.85 -4.78 0.42
N ASN A 382 -5.18 -5.48 1.33
CA ASN A 382 -5.87 -6.16 2.43
C ASN A 382 -6.18 -5.17 3.55
N ASP A 383 -7.12 -5.53 4.44
CA ASP A 383 -7.20 -4.87 5.74
C ASP A 383 -5.84 -5.04 6.47
N PRO A 384 -5.13 -3.95 6.78
CA PRO A 384 -3.78 -4.02 7.34
C PRO A 384 -3.75 -4.67 8.72
N PHE A 385 -4.86 -4.68 9.46
CA PHE A 385 -4.97 -5.26 10.80
C PHE A 385 -5.24 -6.76 10.80
N THR A 386 -5.60 -7.31 9.65
CA THR A 386 -5.78 -8.75 9.50
C THR A 386 -4.43 -9.47 9.53
N THR A 387 -4.36 -10.55 10.32
CA THR A 387 -3.24 -11.50 10.33
C THR A 387 -3.72 -12.84 9.78
N VAL A 388 -2.96 -13.43 8.86
CA VAL A 388 -3.24 -14.77 8.33
C VAL A 388 -2.09 -15.70 8.66
N GLN A 389 -2.42 -16.87 9.18
CA GLN A 389 -1.48 -17.89 9.62
C GLN A 389 -1.60 -19.15 8.75
N PHE A 390 -0.47 -19.75 8.41
CA PHE A 390 -0.37 -20.98 7.63
C PHE A 390 0.45 -22.02 8.39
N TYR A 391 0.10 -23.28 8.20
CA TYR A 391 0.90 -24.37 8.73
C TYR A 391 2.33 -24.34 8.15
N GLY A 392 3.31 -24.49 9.04
CA GLY A 392 4.72 -24.64 8.66
C GLY A 392 5.13 -26.11 8.47
N ILE A 393 6.44 -26.35 8.39
CA ILE A 393 7.03 -27.68 8.17
C ILE A 393 6.81 -28.67 9.33
N ASN A 394 6.41 -28.18 10.51
CA ASN A 394 6.18 -29.01 11.69
C ASN A 394 4.82 -29.73 11.67
N ASN A 395 3.91 -29.37 10.74
CA ASN A 395 2.62 -30.02 10.60
C ASN A 395 2.69 -31.20 9.62
N THR A 396 2.24 -32.39 10.00
CA THR A 396 2.39 -33.60 9.17
C THR A 396 1.44 -33.68 7.98
N ASP A 397 0.29 -33.03 8.08
CA ASP A 397 -0.82 -33.24 7.15
C ASP A 397 -0.95 -32.07 6.16
N TYR A 398 -0.54 -30.88 6.59
CA TYR A 398 -0.77 -29.62 5.90
C TYR A 398 0.49 -28.80 5.64
N TYR A 399 1.68 -29.39 5.79
CA TYR A 399 2.95 -28.71 5.49
C TYR A 399 2.98 -28.19 4.04
N PRO A 400 3.68 -27.07 3.79
CA PRO A 400 3.73 -26.48 2.48
C PRO A 400 4.58 -27.31 1.51
N VAL A 401 4.15 -27.34 0.25
CA VAL A 401 4.76 -28.14 -0.83
C VAL A 401 4.69 -27.37 -2.13
N MET A 402 5.75 -27.46 -2.93
CA MET A 402 5.75 -26.94 -4.29
C MET A 402 5.46 -28.04 -5.30
N ARG A 403 4.51 -27.81 -6.21
CA ARG A 403 4.20 -28.71 -7.33
C ARG A 403 4.49 -28.01 -8.64
N VAL A 404 5.39 -28.59 -9.43
CA VAL A 404 5.76 -28.09 -10.75
C VAL A 404 5.19 -29.03 -11.80
N ILE A 405 4.37 -28.47 -12.68
CA ILE A 405 3.84 -29.16 -13.85
C ILE A 405 4.58 -28.61 -15.06
N TYR A 406 5.16 -29.50 -15.86
CA TYR A 406 5.84 -29.12 -17.09
C TYR A 406 5.45 -30.04 -18.24
N VAL A 407 5.65 -29.51 -19.43
CA VAL A 407 5.27 -30.14 -20.69
C VAL A 407 6.54 -30.57 -21.41
N LEU A 408 6.59 -31.84 -21.82
CA LEU A 408 7.63 -32.41 -22.65
C LEU A 408 7.16 -32.42 -24.12
N PRO A 409 7.99 -31.97 -25.07
CA PRO A 409 7.66 -31.92 -26.50
C PRO A 409 7.76 -33.26 -27.23
#